data_AF-A0A2N3KIU8-F1
#
_entry.id   AF-A0A2N3KIU8-F1
#
_cell.length_a   1.000
_cell.length_b   1.000
_cell.length_c   1.000
_cell.angle_alpha   90.00
_cell.angle_beta   90.00
_cell.angle_gamma   90.00
#
_symmetry.space_group_name_H-M   'P 1'
#
loop_
_entity.id
_entity.type
_entity.pdbx_description
1 polymer ?
#
loop_
_entity_poly.entity_id
_entity_poly.type
_entity_poly.pdbx_seq_one_letter_code
_entity_poly.pdbx_strand_id
1 'polypeptide(L)'
;MIGEMVIVGLEDGFDDDGAWNVEAGGRVSLKLFSKCLALWLLQCDGTASLAETIRCFNTTSFVIRQAVNWRSTLSFDDVGKIVFTGNCLSARNEITDDDMISLIELIARAQNRQLTVSELAEIVRVDNARINAALAAYVTWSQRNRPGLNFDLADYVVQSLRAL
;
A
#
# COMPACT_ATOMS: atom_id res chain seq x y z
N MET A 1 -17.29 1.36 4.13
CA MET A 1 -17.45 -0.10 4.02
C MET A 1 -16.26 -0.62 3.20
N ILE A 2 -15.54 -1.67 3.59
CA ILE A 2 -14.41 -2.22 2.83
C ILE A 2 -14.96 -3.14 1.72
N GLY A 3 -14.35 -3.15 0.52
CA GLY A 3 -14.74 -4.04 -0.58
C GLY A 3 -14.31 -5.50 -0.34
N GLU A 4 -14.65 -6.40 -1.27
CA GLU A 4 -14.24 -7.81 -1.16
C GLU A 4 -12.72 -7.92 -1.09
N MET A 5 -12.20 -8.76 -0.18
CA MET A 5 -10.77 -8.94 0.01
C MET A 5 -10.13 -9.54 -1.24
N VAL A 6 -9.13 -8.83 -1.79
CA VAL A 6 -8.40 -9.26 -3.00
C VAL A 6 -6.97 -9.71 -2.75
N ILE A 7 -6.37 -9.34 -1.61
CA ILE A 7 -5.02 -9.81 -1.22
C ILE A 7 -5.17 -11.02 -0.32
N VAL A 8 -5.05 -12.21 -0.90
CA VAL A 8 -5.20 -13.49 -0.17
C VAL A 8 -3.89 -14.22 0.05
N GLY A 9 -2.81 -13.79 -0.61
CA GLY A 9 -1.49 -14.40 -0.51
C GLY A 9 -0.40 -13.53 -1.10
N LEU A 10 0.85 -13.87 -0.79
CA LEU A 10 2.04 -13.24 -1.33
C LEU A 10 2.77 -14.23 -2.24
N GLU A 11 3.42 -13.72 -3.28
CA GLU A 11 4.35 -14.52 -4.11
C GLU A 11 5.79 -14.23 -3.71
N ASP A 12 6.58 -15.30 -3.60
CA ASP A 12 8.01 -15.31 -3.30
C ASP A 12 8.74 -16.26 -4.26
N GLY A 13 8.57 -16.01 -5.57
CA GLY A 13 9.08 -16.84 -6.66
C GLY A 13 10.16 -16.18 -7.51
N PHE A 14 10.74 -16.94 -8.43
CA PHE A 14 11.69 -16.42 -9.44
C PHE A 14 11.02 -15.43 -10.42
N ASP A 15 9.70 -15.47 -10.49
CA ASP A 15 8.78 -14.63 -11.25
C ASP A 15 8.21 -13.46 -10.44
N ASP A 16 8.62 -13.27 -9.18
CA ASP A 16 8.29 -12.05 -8.41
C ASP A 16 8.97 -10.84 -9.09
N ASP A 17 8.20 -10.18 -9.95
CA ASP A 17 8.59 -9.00 -10.72
C ASP A 17 8.46 -7.69 -9.91
N GLY A 18 8.08 -7.79 -8.63
CA GLY A 18 7.82 -6.63 -7.79
C GLY A 18 6.46 -5.97 -8.04
N ALA A 19 5.53 -6.63 -8.75
CA ALA A 19 4.22 -6.09 -9.08
C ALA A 19 3.08 -6.86 -8.40
N TRP A 20 1.86 -6.57 -8.87
CA TRP A 20 0.64 -7.25 -8.46
C TRP A 20 0.29 -8.29 -9.51
N ASN A 21 0.28 -9.56 -9.15
CA ASN A 21 -0.03 -10.64 -10.05
C ASN A 21 -1.54 -10.94 -10.04
N VAL A 22 -2.27 -10.25 -10.93
CA VAL A 22 -3.73 -10.39 -11.07
C VAL A 22 -4.09 -11.78 -11.62
N GLU A 23 -3.22 -12.36 -12.46
CA GLU A 23 -3.43 -13.66 -13.12
C GLU A 23 -3.28 -14.84 -12.14
N ALA A 24 -2.48 -14.69 -11.08
CA ALA A 24 -2.27 -15.71 -10.04
C ALA A 24 -3.28 -15.66 -8.87
N GLY A 25 -4.50 -15.15 -9.10
CA GLY A 25 -5.57 -15.16 -8.11
C GLY A 25 -5.43 -14.13 -6.99
N GLY A 26 -4.95 -12.92 -7.30
CA GLY A 26 -4.85 -11.82 -6.34
C GLY A 26 -3.60 -11.86 -5.46
N ARG A 27 -2.53 -12.50 -5.92
CA ARG A 27 -1.24 -12.50 -5.22
C ARG A 27 -0.50 -11.20 -5.46
N VAL A 28 0.21 -10.76 -4.44
CA VAL A 28 1.07 -9.58 -4.49
C VAL A 28 2.49 -10.01 -4.22
N SER A 29 3.45 -9.43 -4.95
CA SER A 29 4.87 -9.54 -4.63
C SER A 29 5.13 -9.35 -3.13
N LEU A 30 5.81 -10.29 -2.49
CA LEU A 30 6.22 -10.18 -1.09
C LEU A 30 7.14 -8.97 -0.89
N LYS A 31 7.99 -8.67 -1.88
CA LYS A 31 8.87 -7.49 -1.88
C LYS A 31 8.07 -6.20 -1.94
N LEU A 32 7.07 -6.10 -2.81
CA LEU A 32 6.19 -4.93 -2.92
C LEU A 32 5.37 -4.75 -1.64
N PHE A 33 4.66 -5.80 -1.20
CA PHE A 33 3.77 -5.70 -0.06
C PHE A 33 4.53 -5.34 1.22
N SER A 34 5.65 -6.00 1.50
CA SER A 34 6.47 -5.69 2.67
C SER A 34 7.04 -4.27 2.63
N LYS A 35 7.42 -3.77 1.43
CA LYS A 35 7.87 -2.38 1.24
C LYS A 35 6.75 -1.41 1.56
N CYS A 36 5.57 -1.59 0.98
CA CYS A 36 4.42 -0.73 1.22
C CYS A 36 3.94 -0.80 2.68
N LEU A 37 4.02 -1.96 3.33
CA LEU A 37 3.74 -2.09 4.77
C LEU A 37 4.70 -1.22 5.60
N ALA A 38 6.00 -1.25 5.31
CA ALA A 38 6.97 -0.39 5.99
C ALA A 38 6.71 1.10 5.71
N LEU A 39 6.45 1.48 4.46
CA LEU A 39 6.12 2.86 4.09
C LEU A 39 4.87 3.38 4.80
N TRP A 40 3.83 2.54 4.90
CA TRP A 40 2.60 2.89 5.61
C TRP A 40 2.82 3.02 7.11
N LEU A 41 3.59 2.11 7.73
CA LEU A 41 3.95 2.24 9.15
C LEU A 41 4.72 3.53 9.42
N LEU A 42 5.58 3.98 8.51
CA LEU A 42 6.22 5.28 8.62
C LEU A 42 5.21 6.44 8.60
N GLN A 43 4.04 6.31 7.98
CA GLN A 43 2.97 7.31 8.09
C GLN A 43 2.21 7.21 9.42
N CYS A 44 2.27 6.04 10.09
CA CYS A 44 1.67 5.75 11.39
C CYS A 44 2.66 5.89 12.56
N ASP A 45 3.64 6.79 12.51
CA ASP A 45 4.66 6.95 13.57
C ASP A 45 5.46 5.68 13.91
N GLY A 46 5.61 4.80 12.92
CA GLY A 46 6.40 3.57 13.02
C GLY A 46 5.69 2.42 13.71
N THR A 47 4.41 2.54 14.08
CA THR A 47 3.67 1.46 14.75
C THR A 47 2.20 1.42 14.36
N ALA A 48 1.62 0.21 14.26
CA ALA A 48 0.19 0.03 14.06
C ALA A 48 -0.28 -1.29 14.67
N SER A 49 -1.57 -1.36 15.05
CA SER A 49 -2.15 -2.63 15.45
C SER A 49 -2.34 -3.55 14.23
N LEU A 50 -2.34 -4.87 14.47
CA LEU A 50 -2.64 -5.85 13.43
C LEU A 50 -4.03 -5.62 12.81
N ALA A 51 -5.02 -5.24 13.62
CA ALA A 51 -6.39 -4.99 13.16
C ALA A 51 -6.49 -3.76 12.25
N GLU A 52 -5.75 -2.67 12.54
CA GLU A 52 -5.68 -1.51 11.65
C GLU A 52 -4.99 -1.84 10.34
N THR A 53 -3.91 -2.63 10.42
CA THR A 53 -3.15 -3.06 9.23
C THR A 53 -4.00 -3.94 8.31
N ILE A 54 -4.76 -4.89 8.89
CA ILE A 54 -5.74 -5.73 8.18
C ILE A 54 -6.76 -4.86 7.43
N ARG A 55 -7.30 -3.82 8.07
CA ARG A 55 -8.29 -2.92 7.44
C ARG A 55 -7.67 -2.06 6.34
N CYS A 56 -6.46 -1.54 6.57
CA CYS A 56 -5.75 -0.70 5.61
C CYS A 56 -5.43 -1.46 4.32
N PHE A 57 -4.83 -2.64 4.44
CA PHE A 57 -4.43 -3.46 3.30
C PHE A 57 -5.52 -4.45 2.86
N ASN A 58 -6.72 -4.38 3.44
CA ASN A 58 -7.84 -5.29 3.19
C ASN A 58 -7.37 -6.74 2.94
N THR A 59 -6.70 -7.31 3.94
CA THR A 59 -6.02 -8.61 3.82
C THR A 59 -6.04 -9.38 5.13
N THR A 60 -5.47 -10.58 5.14
CA THR A 60 -5.46 -11.46 6.31
C THR A 60 -4.26 -11.20 7.23
N SER A 61 -4.38 -11.62 8.49
CA SER A 61 -3.24 -11.64 9.43
C SER A 61 -2.09 -12.52 8.95
N PHE A 62 -2.39 -13.58 8.18
CA PHE A 62 -1.40 -14.48 7.61
C PHE A 62 -0.48 -13.74 6.63
N VAL A 63 -1.06 -13.02 5.66
CA VAL A 63 -0.32 -12.19 4.68
C VAL A 63 0.57 -11.17 5.38
N ILE A 64 0.02 -10.46 6.37
CA ILE A 64 0.77 -9.45 7.12
C ILE A 64 1.96 -10.08 7.85
N ARG A 65 1.76 -11.22 8.52
CA ARG A 65 2.84 -11.92 9.23
C ARG A 65 3.96 -12.37 8.30
N GLN A 66 3.62 -12.87 7.11
CA GLN A 66 4.62 -13.22 6.09
C GLN A 66 5.47 -12.00 5.70
N ALA A 67 4.83 -10.88 5.41
CA ALA A 67 5.52 -9.65 5.04
C ALA A 67 6.42 -9.08 6.15
N VAL A 68 5.94 -9.12 7.41
CA VAL A 68 6.72 -8.68 8.58
C VAL A 68 7.95 -9.57 8.78
N ASN A 69 7.79 -10.89 8.67
CA ASN A 69 8.89 -11.84 8.86
C ASN A 69 9.94 -11.76 7.73
N TRP A 70 9.56 -11.28 6.55
CA TRP A 70 10.47 -11.19 5.41
C TRP A 70 11.35 -9.92 5.42
N ARG A 71 10.80 -8.78 5.85
CA ARG A 71 11.52 -7.49 5.83
C ARG A 71 12.19 -7.22 7.17
N SER A 72 13.52 -7.10 7.18
CA SER A 72 14.32 -6.86 8.39
C SER A 72 13.99 -5.57 9.17
N THR A 73 13.39 -4.58 8.51
CA THR A 73 12.97 -3.32 9.14
C THR A 73 11.58 -3.38 9.79
N LEU A 74 10.97 -4.57 9.84
CA LEU A 74 9.67 -4.82 10.45
C LEU A 74 9.79 -5.86 11.55
N SER A 75 9.02 -5.70 12.62
CA SER A 75 8.84 -6.74 13.64
C SER A 75 7.48 -6.64 14.31
N PHE A 76 7.17 -7.61 15.16
CA PHE A 76 6.11 -7.48 16.16
C PHE A 76 6.72 -7.03 17.48
N ASP A 77 6.03 -6.16 18.22
CA ASP A 77 6.36 -5.85 19.61
C ASP A 77 5.76 -6.88 20.58
N ASP A 78 6.07 -6.74 21.87
CA ASP A 78 5.64 -7.67 22.93
C ASP A 78 4.11 -7.71 23.11
N VAL A 79 3.39 -6.68 22.66
CA VAL A 79 1.92 -6.61 22.71
C VAL A 79 1.26 -6.95 21.37
N GLY A 80 2.04 -7.43 20.39
CA GLY A 80 1.55 -7.92 19.10
C GLY A 80 1.21 -6.82 18.08
N LYS A 81 1.65 -5.57 18.30
CA LYS A 81 1.62 -4.53 17.26
C LYS A 81 2.75 -4.74 16.27
N ILE A 82 2.58 -4.20 15.08
CA ILE A 82 3.61 -4.21 14.06
C ILE A 82 4.41 -2.92 14.21
N VAL A 83 5.73 -3.02 14.19
CA VAL A 83 6.64 -1.89 14.38
C VAL A 83 7.68 -1.82 13.27
N PHE A 84 8.03 -0.60 12.87
CA PHE A 84 9.20 -0.31 12.06
C PHE A 84 10.41 -0.18 12.99
N THR A 85 11.44 -1.01 12.78
CA THR A 85 12.58 -1.13 13.72
C THR A 85 13.73 -0.17 13.42
N GLY A 86 13.69 0.53 12.28
CA GLY A 86 14.71 1.51 11.89
C GLY A 86 14.46 2.92 12.44
N ASN A 87 15.37 3.85 12.09
CA ASN A 87 15.18 5.27 12.39
C ASN A 87 14.05 5.86 11.51
N CYS A 88 12.88 6.07 12.11
CA CYS A 88 11.70 6.58 11.40
C CYS A 88 11.93 7.95 10.75
N LEU A 89 12.71 8.84 11.38
CA LEU A 89 12.98 10.17 10.84
C LEU A 89 13.84 10.09 9.57
N SER A 90 14.94 9.33 9.61
CA SER A 90 15.79 9.12 8.43
C SER A 90 15.01 8.44 7.31
N ALA A 91 14.29 7.36 7.64
CA ALA A 91 13.54 6.59 6.66
C ALA A 91 12.44 7.42 5.98
N ARG A 92 11.75 8.30 6.72
CA ARG A 92 10.76 9.24 6.16
C ARG A 92 11.38 10.22 5.16
N ASN A 93 12.57 10.74 5.46
CA ASN A 93 13.28 11.67 4.58
C ASN A 93 13.77 11.02 3.28
N GLU A 94 13.85 9.69 3.25
CA GLU A 94 14.26 8.91 2.07
C GLU A 94 13.07 8.45 1.21
N ILE A 95 11.82 8.69 1.64
CA ILE A 95 10.63 8.30 0.88
C ILE A 95 10.54 9.13 -0.41
N THR A 96 10.58 8.43 -1.54
CA THR A 96 10.44 9.05 -2.87
C THR A 96 8.96 9.20 -3.27
N ASP A 97 8.70 10.00 -4.31
CA ASP A 97 7.34 10.09 -4.88
C ASP A 97 6.89 8.75 -5.49
N ASP A 98 7.80 8.01 -6.13
CA ASP A 98 7.55 6.66 -6.66
C ASP A 98 7.13 5.67 -5.56
N ASP A 99 7.73 5.77 -4.36
CA ASP A 99 7.36 4.97 -3.19
C ASP A 99 5.93 5.28 -2.75
N MET A 100 5.58 6.56 -2.68
CA MET A 100 4.24 6.99 -2.32
C MET A 100 3.20 6.56 -3.35
N ILE A 101 3.52 6.66 -4.65
CA ILE A 101 2.63 6.19 -5.71
C ILE A 101 2.38 4.69 -5.58
N SER A 102 3.44 3.89 -5.35
CA SER A 102 3.33 2.44 -5.15
C SER A 102 2.47 2.08 -3.93
N LEU A 103 2.62 2.82 -2.83
CA LEU A 103 1.83 2.63 -1.61
C LEU A 103 0.35 2.95 -1.87
N ILE A 104 0.07 4.11 -2.46
CA ILE A 104 -1.29 4.58 -2.75
C ILE A 104 -1.99 3.60 -3.70
N GLU A 105 -1.31 3.16 -4.76
CA GLU A 105 -1.82 2.16 -5.69
C GLU A 105 -2.16 0.85 -4.98
N LEU A 106 -1.24 0.33 -4.15
CA LEU A 106 -1.45 -0.93 -3.44
C LEU A 106 -2.67 -0.85 -2.53
N ILE A 107 -2.79 0.22 -1.75
CA ILE A 107 -3.94 0.43 -0.85
C ILE A 107 -5.23 0.60 -1.65
N ALA A 108 -5.25 1.43 -2.69
CA ALA A 108 -6.44 1.68 -3.49
C ALA A 108 -6.96 0.37 -4.14
N ARG A 109 -6.07 -0.44 -4.70
CA ARG A 109 -6.40 -1.78 -5.21
C ARG A 109 -6.92 -2.69 -4.13
N ALA A 110 -6.23 -2.76 -3.00
CA ALA A 110 -6.57 -3.65 -1.91
C ALA A 110 -7.98 -3.40 -1.38
N GLN A 111 -8.38 -2.13 -1.27
CA GLN A 111 -9.73 -1.77 -0.81
C GLN A 111 -10.84 -2.32 -1.72
N ASN A 112 -10.54 -2.65 -2.98
CA ASN A 112 -11.43 -3.30 -3.94
C ASN A 112 -12.82 -2.64 -4.05
N ARG A 113 -12.82 -1.32 -4.08
CA ARG A 113 -13.99 -0.47 -4.26
C ARG A 113 -13.53 0.91 -4.70
N GLN A 114 -14.48 1.74 -5.12
CA GLN A 114 -14.23 3.16 -5.29
C GLN A 114 -14.01 3.84 -3.93
N LEU A 115 -12.98 4.68 -3.88
CA LEU A 115 -12.60 5.53 -2.76
C LEU A 115 -12.68 7.00 -3.18
N THR A 116 -13.07 7.87 -2.28
CA THR A 116 -12.80 9.31 -2.45
C THR A 116 -11.34 9.62 -2.14
N VAL A 117 -10.83 10.76 -2.64
CA VAL A 117 -9.50 11.27 -2.27
C VAL A 117 -9.34 11.39 -0.75
N SER A 118 -10.37 11.87 -0.04
CA SER A 118 -10.34 12.01 1.42
C SER A 118 -10.28 10.66 2.13
N GLU A 119 -11.07 9.67 1.69
CA GLU A 119 -10.98 8.31 2.27
C GLU A 119 -9.60 7.70 2.06
N LEU A 120 -9.02 7.88 0.87
CA LEU A 120 -7.68 7.35 0.58
C LEU A 120 -6.60 8.06 1.40
N ALA A 121 -6.70 9.38 1.54
CA ALA A 121 -5.81 10.17 2.40
C ALA A 121 -5.87 9.71 3.86
N GLU A 122 -7.07 9.44 4.39
CA GLU A 122 -7.27 8.90 5.74
C GLU A 122 -6.65 7.52 5.92
N ILE A 123 -6.82 6.61 4.95
CA ILE A 123 -6.26 5.25 5.02
C ILE A 123 -4.74 5.29 4.93
N VAL A 124 -4.19 6.07 3.99
CA VAL A 124 -2.74 6.19 3.74
C VAL A 124 -2.04 7.03 4.82
N ARG A 125 -2.80 7.83 5.60
CA ARG A 125 -2.32 8.77 6.64
C ARG A 125 -1.48 9.91 6.07
N VAL A 126 -1.93 10.48 4.95
CA VAL A 126 -1.31 11.66 4.31
C VAL A 126 -2.38 12.72 4.03
N ASP A 127 -1.97 13.91 3.60
CA ASP A 127 -2.92 14.93 3.20
C ASP A 127 -3.52 14.67 1.80
N ASN A 128 -4.66 15.31 1.53
CA ASN A 128 -5.32 15.22 0.23
C ASN A 128 -4.44 15.75 -0.91
N ALA A 129 -3.52 16.68 -0.64
CA ALA A 129 -2.64 17.25 -1.66
C ALA A 129 -1.65 16.20 -2.19
N ARG A 130 -1.10 15.38 -1.31
CA ARG A 130 -0.19 14.27 -1.62
C ARG A 130 -0.90 13.20 -2.45
N ILE A 131 -2.15 12.87 -2.12
CA ILE A 131 -2.95 11.94 -2.94
C ILE A 131 -3.17 12.51 -4.34
N ASN A 132 -3.59 13.78 -4.46
CA ASN A 132 -3.81 14.40 -5.77
C ASN A 132 -2.52 14.48 -6.61
N ALA A 133 -1.38 14.77 -5.99
CA ALA A 133 -0.09 14.78 -6.67
C ALA A 133 0.29 13.38 -7.18
N ALA A 134 0.08 12.33 -6.38
CA ALA A 134 0.32 10.95 -6.79
C ALA A 134 -0.62 10.52 -7.93
N LEU A 135 -1.90 10.89 -7.88
CA LEU A 135 -2.86 10.63 -8.96
C LEU A 135 -2.42 11.30 -10.28
N ALA A 136 -2.00 12.56 -10.22
CA ALA A 136 -1.53 13.29 -11.41
C ALA A 136 -0.27 12.68 -12.03
N ALA A 137 0.64 12.14 -11.21
CA ALA A 137 1.86 11.49 -11.65
C ALA A 137 1.65 10.03 -12.09
N TYR A 138 0.53 9.40 -11.71
CA TYR A 138 0.32 7.96 -11.81
C TYR A 138 0.51 7.41 -13.23
N VAL A 139 -0.11 8.04 -14.23
CA VAL A 139 -0.08 7.55 -15.62
C VAL A 139 1.35 7.47 -16.17
N THR A 140 2.16 8.50 -15.91
CA THR A 140 3.56 8.50 -16.36
C THR A 140 4.38 7.48 -15.57
N TRP A 141 4.14 7.40 -14.26
CA TRP A 141 4.81 6.45 -13.39
C TRP A 141 4.50 4.99 -13.75
N SER A 142 3.23 4.65 -14.04
CA SER A 142 2.79 3.29 -14.35
C SER A 142 3.35 2.81 -15.69
N GLN A 143 3.39 3.67 -16.70
CA GLN A 143 4.02 3.37 -17.99
C GLN A 143 5.52 3.05 -17.85
N ARG A 144 6.22 3.77 -16.96
CA ARG A 144 7.66 3.57 -16.72
C ARG A 144 7.95 2.32 -15.90
N ASN A 145 7.19 2.11 -14.81
CA ASN A 145 7.52 1.12 -13.79
C ASN A 145 6.74 -0.18 -13.92
N ARG A 146 5.60 -0.18 -14.64
CA ARG A 146 4.73 -1.34 -14.85
C ARG A 146 4.12 -1.34 -16.27
N PRO A 147 4.97 -1.42 -17.32
CA PRO A 147 4.49 -1.38 -18.69
C PRO A 147 3.53 -2.55 -18.97
N GLY A 148 2.36 -2.25 -19.55
CA GLY A 148 1.34 -3.26 -19.89
C GLY A 148 0.32 -3.57 -18.78
N LEU A 149 0.43 -2.92 -17.63
CA LEU A 149 -0.55 -3.05 -16.55
C LEU A 149 -1.85 -2.31 -16.91
N ASN A 150 -2.94 -3.07 -17.10
CA ASN A 150 -4.29 -2.53 -17.33
C ASN A 150 -4.96 -2.13 -16.01
N PHE A 151 -4.37 -1.15 -15.32
CA PHE A 151 -4.98 -0.57 -14.14
C PHE A 151 -4.84 0.94 -14.20
N ASP A 152 -5.97 1.62 -14.03
CA ASP A 152 -6.02 3.06 -13.85
C ASP A 152 -6.40 3.37 -12.41
N LEU A 153 -5.51 4.07 -11.71
CA LEU A 153 -5.76 4.51 -10.34
C LEU A 153 -6.96 5.48 -10.29
N ALA A 154 -7.24 6.20 -11.38
CA ALA A 154 -8.39 7.10 -11.47
C ALA A 154 -9.74 6.35 -11.41
N ASP A 155 -9.82 5.11 -11.91
CA ASP A 155 -11.06 4.31 -11.88
C ASP A 155 -11.44 3.88 -10.45
N TYR A 156 -10.45 3.82 -9.56
CA TYR A 156 -10.59 3.45 -8.15
C TYR A 156 -10.69 4.65 -7.21
N VAL A 157 -10.34 5.85 -7.69
CA VAL A 157 -10.35 7.07 -6.88
C VAL A 157 -11.27 8.12 -7.49
N VAL A 158 -12.46 8.25 -6.90
CA VAL A 158 -13.40 9.30 -7.25
C VAL A 158 -12.86 10.61 -6.72
N GLN A 159 -12.49 11.51 -7.63
CA GLN A 159 -12.25 12.90 -7.27
C GLN A 159 -13.60 13.48 -6.82
N SER A 160 -13.71 13.80 -5.54
CA SER A 160 -14.90 14.48 -5.02
C SER A 160 -15.08 15.77 -5.81
N LEU A 161 -16.09 15.82 -6.67
CA LEU A 161 -16.54 17.07 -7.28
C LEU A 161 -16.75 18.06 -6.13
N ARG A 162 -15.98 19.16 -6.13
CA ARG A 162 -16.28 20.29 -5.25
C ARG A 162 -17.72 20.69 -5.58
N ALA A 163 -18.61 20.56 -4.60
CA ALA A 163 -19.87 21.28 -4.64
C ALA A 163 -19.51 22.76 -4.81
N LEU A 164 -19.94 23.33 -5.94
CA LEU A 164 -19.89 24.75 -6.23
C LEU A 164 -20.70 25.54 -5.20
#